data_AF-A0A6P0YVZ7-F1
#
_entry.id   AF-A0A6P0YVZ7-F1
#
_cell.length_a   1.000
_cell.length_b   1.000
_cell.length_c   1.000
_cell.angle_alpha   90.00
_cell.angle_beta   90.00
_cell.angle_gamma   90.00
#
_symmetry.space_group_name_H-M   'P 1'
#
loop_
_entity.id
_entity.type
_entity.pdbx_description
1 polymer ?
#
loop_
_entity_poly.entity_id
_entity_poly.type
_entity_poly.pdbx_seq_one_letter_code
_entity_poly.pdbx_strand_id
1 'polypeptide(L)'
;AKIQVDNAEFRATGKRIDFPGFFRAYVEGSDDPDAALDNQEVLLPPLRVGDSVDCQNLDAIGHETQPPARYTEASLVKMLEKEGIGRPSTYASIIGTLVKRNYAQLNNNTMIPTFLAFAVTGLLEDYFPDLVDPGFTAKMERTLDDIAAGDVDWLPYLQTFFLGDKGLDTQIKQQKTQIDPDQARTVMLEGLDVPIRVGMYGAYLEVERDGQKVKASIPEKLTPADFDQEQVEVLIRQKLEGPRVVGIHSKTQEPIYALTGRFGPYLQLGEKTEENKKPKTASLMSGMDIDTITLEQAEQLLAIPRLLGEHPELGGPIYARRGRGGPYVAHVRGEDDEETRSLKKEDNVLTVGLERALELLAIPKKSRRRKAATPLRELGSHPADGKPVGIYDGPYGHYIKHGKTNVSVPEGETVESVTMEMAVELLEAKAGPVKSKAKGTGKAKKTTKAKSSATKSSTTKSSTAKSKTTKSKTTKSKTTKSKTTKSKTTKAKAGTTKASATKSSTKTSTKTSASKAESSTATGDNGLEAVESTSKIAATKAVKAKATKSGSKSGSKTSRASTSAKAS
;
A
#
# COMPACT_ATOMS: atom_id res chain seq x y z
N ALA A 1 15.97 -36.60 -13.87
CA ALA A 1 15.71 -38.03 -14.11
C ALA A 1 14.22 -38.32 -14.06
N LYS A 2 13.75 -39.30 -14.84
CA LYS A 2 12.55 -40.09 -14.55
C LYS A 2 13.03 -41.42 -13.96
N ILE A 3 12.38 -41.90 -12.91
CA ILE A 3 12.71 -43.14 -12.21
C ILE A 3 11.42 -43.95 -12.13
N GLN A 4 11.40 -45.15 -12.70
CA GLN A 4 10.24 -46.04 -12.65
C GLN A 4 10.43 -47.04 -11.52
N VAL A 5 9.43 -47.15 -10.64
CA VAL A 5 9.40 -48.10 -9.51
C VAL A 5 8.05 -48.81 -9.57
N ASP A 6 8.07 -50.10 -9.90
CA ASP A 6 6.89 -50.90 -10.22
C ASP A 6 5.92 -50.17 -11.18
N ASN A 7 4.76 -49.76 -10.66
CA ASN A 7 3.68 -49.09 -11.39
C ASN A 7 3.70 -47.55 -11.28
N ALA A 8 4.74 -46.96 -10.68
CA ALA A 8 4.86 -45.51 -10.44
C ALA A 8 6.06 -44.88 -11.19
N GLU A 9 5.90 -43.61 -11.59
CA GLU A 9 7.00 -42.79 -12.11
C GLU A 9 7.31 -41.64 -11.13
N PHE A 10 8.54 -41.61 -10.62
CA PHE A 10 9.09 -40.50 -9.85
C PHE A 10 9.91 -39.59 -10.77
N ARG A 11 9.79 -38.26 -10.60
CA ARG A 11 10.50 -37.27 -11.42
C ARG A 11 11.35 -36.33 -10.58
N ALA A 12 12.67 -36.45 -10.69
CA ALA A 12 13.62 -35.47 -10.17
C ALA A 12 14.04 -34.49 -11.27
N THR A 13 13.92 -33.19 -11.02
CA THR A 13 14.41 -32.13 -11.93
C THR A 13 15.48 -31.31 -11.21
N GLY A 14 16.61 -31.08 -11.86
CA GLY A 14 17.75 -30.36 -11.30
C GLY A 14 18.20 -29.22 -12.22
N LYS A 15 18.98 -28.30 -11.67
CA LYS A 15 19.55 -27.14 -12.37
C LYS A 15 20.98 -26.92 -11.89
N ARG A 16 21.87 -26.64 -12.84
CA ARG A 16 23.26 -26.23 -12.61
C ARG A 16 23.59 -25.03 -13.50
N ILE A 17 24.47 -24.17 -13.03
CA ILE A 17 24.93 -22.94 -13.66
C ILE A 17 26.42 -23.12 -14.00
N ASP A 18 26.70 -23.78 -15.12
CA ASP A 18 28.09 -24.07 -15.55
C ASP A 18 28.95 -22.80 -15.75
N PHE A 19 28.32 -21.64 -15.96
CA PHE A 19 28.96 -20.34 -15.94
C PHE A 19 28.00 -19.26 -15.39
N PRO A 20 28.29 -18.60 -14.24
CA PRO A 20 27.37 -17.65 -13.62
C PRO A 20 27.32 -16.28 -14.32
N GLY A 21 28.32 -15.90 -15.12
CA GLY A 21 28.31 -14.68 -15.90
C GLY A 21 27.95 -13.42 -15.08
N PHE A 22 26.86 -12.76 -15.44
CA PHE A 22 26.39 -11.53 -14.78
C PHE A 22 25.84 -11.75 -13.36
N PHE A 23 25.46 -12.97 -12.98
CA PHE A 23 24.93 -13.25 -11.64
C PHE A 23 25.94 -12.92 -10.53
N ARG A 24 27.25 -13.03 -10.81
CA ARG A 24 28.33 -12.59 -9.89
C ARG A 24 28.37 -11.08 -9.63
N ALA A 25 27.67 -10.28 -10.44
CA ALA A 25 27.57 -8.84 -10.28
C ALA A 25 26.18 -8.40 -9.80
N TYR A 26 25.14 -9.20 -10.03
CA TYR A 26 23.76 -8.91 -9.63
C TYR A 26 22.87 -10.15 -9.63
N VAL A 27 22.12 -10.37 -8.54
CA VAL A 27 20.98 -11.30 -8.50
C VAL A 27 19.74 -10.53 -8.04
N GLU A 28 18.64 -10.63 -8.78
CA GLU A 28 17.40 -9.90 -8.48
C GLU A 28 16.82 -10.40 -7.15
N GLY A 29 16.71 -9.50 -6.17
CA GLY A 29 16.14 -9.79 -4.85
C GLY A 29 17.13 -10.22 -3.75
N SER A 30 18.45 -10.17 -3.98
CA SER A 30 19.46 -10.39 -2.94
C SER A 30 20.62 -9.40 -3.03
N ASP A 31 21.06 -8.89 -1.86
CA ASP A 31 22.28 -8.08 -1.73
C ASP A 31 23.56 -8.94 -1.71
N ASP A 32 23.44 -10.26 -1.49
CA ASP A 32 24.52 -11.24 -1.64
C ASP A 32 24.29 -12.06 -2.92
N PRO A 33 25.12 -11.91 -3.97
CA PRO A 33 24.96 -12.61 -5.24
C PRO A 33 25.43 -14.07 -5.20
N ASP A 34 26.43 -14.41 -4.38
CA ASP A 34 26.98 -15.77 -4.31
C ASP A 34 26.05 -16.67 -3.49
N ALA A 35 25.54 -16.19 -2.34
CA ALA A 35 24.52 -16.91 -1.58
C ALA A 35 23.21 -17.10 -2.36
N ALA A 36 22.84 -16.16 -3.25
CA ALA A 36 21.66 -16.28 -4.10
C ALA A 36 21.89 -17.09 -5.40
N LEU A 37 23.15 -17.39 -5.74
CA LEU A 37 23.53 -18.34 -6.78
C LEU A 37 23.41 -19.79 -6.28
N ASP A 38 23.94 -20.08 -5.09
CA ASP A 38 23.88 -21.43 -4.50
C ASP A 38 22.42 -21.87 -4.27
N ASN A 39 21.55 -20.98 -3.79
CA ASN A 39 20.12 -21.23 -3.63
C ASN A 39 19.35 -21.42 -4.97
N GLN A 40 20.02 -21.24 -6.11
CA GLN A 40 19.45 -21.43 -7.44
C GLN A 40 19.93 -22.70 -8.16
N GLU A 41 20.86 -23.46 -7.56
CA GLU A 41 21.25 -24.78 -8.04
C GLU A 41 20.48 -25.88 -7.33
N VAL A 42 20.01 -26.87 -8.09
CA VAL A 42 19.48 -28.13 -7.57
C VAL A 42 20.32 -29.22 -8.22
N LEU A 43 21.46 -29.50 -7.60
CA LEU A 43 22.42 -30.49 -8.10
C LEU A 43 21.86 -31.90 -7.94
N LEU A 44 21.86 -32.67 -9.03
CA LEU A 44 21.52 -34.09 -9.03
C LEU A 44 22.80 -34.92 -9.21
N PRO A 45 22.87 -36.13 -8.62
CA PRO A 45 23.97 -37.05 -8.88
C PRO A 45 24.00 -37.46 -10.36
N PRO A 46 25.18 -37.78 -10.91
CA PRO A 46 25.29 -38.33 -12.26
C PRO A 46 24.68 -39.74 -12.28
N LEU A 47 23.67 -39.94 -13.13
CA LEU A 47 22.96 -41.21 -13.33
C LEU A 47 22.89 -41.55 -14.82
N ARG A 48 22.81 -42.84 -15.13
CA ARG A 48 22.68 -43.42 -16.47
C ARG A 48 21.36 -44.18 -16.59
N VAL A 49 20.97 -44.48 -17.83
CA VAL A 49 19.80 -45.33 -18.09
C VAL A 49 20.14 -46.77 -17.69
N GLY A 50 19.39 -47.32 -16.74
CA GLY A 50 19.61 -48.66 -16.19
C GLY A 50 20.29 -48.69 -14.81
N ASP A 51 20.72 -47.55 -14.26
CA ASP A 51 21.22 -47.48 -12.89
C ASP A 51 20.09 -47.72 -11.87
N SER A 52 20.31 -48.62 -10.91
CA SER A 52 19.41 -48.86 -9.78
C SER A 52 19.55 -47.77 -8.71
N VAL A 53 18.44 -47.32 -8.12
CA VAL A 53 18.42 -46.30 -7.06
C VAL A 53 17.61 -46.77 -5.86
N ASP A 54 18.21 -46.72 -4.68
CA ASP A 54 17.57 -47.15 -3.43
C ASP A 54 16.68 -46.04 -2.84
N CYS A 55 15.44 -46.40 -2.47
CA CYS A 55 14.54 -45.49 -1.77
C CYS A 55 14.95 -45.39 -0.28
N GLN A 56 15.53 -44.25 0.13
CA GLN A 56 15.92 -44.03 1.52
C GLN A 56 14.77 -43.52 2.41
N ASN A 57 13.85 -42.75 1.86
CA ASN A 57 12.60 -42.34 2.52
C ASN A 57 11.49 -42.10 1.47
N LEU A 58 10.23 -42.18 1.89
CA LEU A 58 9.05 -41.97 1.04
C LEU A 58 7.97 -41.19 1.81
N ASP A 59 8.01 -39.87 1.71
CA ASP A 59 7.06 -38.97 2.36
C ASP A 59 5.83 -38.71 1.47
N ALA A 60 4.62 -38.87 2.03
CA ALA A 60 3.37 -38.53 1.36
C ALA A 60 3.04 -37.03 1.58
N ILE A 61 3.47 -36.18 0.64
CA ILE A 61 3.30 -34.72 0.74
C ILE A 61 1.93 -34.29 0.19
N GLY A 62 1.09 -33.72 1.06
CA GLY A 62 -0.13 -33.03 0.66
C GLY A 62 0.15 -31.61 0.14
N HIS A 63 -0.60 -31.18 -0.88
CA HIS A 63 -0.51 -29.83 -1.44
C HIS A 63 -1.91 -29.27 -1.72
N GLU A 64 -2.10 -27.99 -1.40
CA GLU A 64 -3.34 -27.24 -1.69
C GLU A 64 -3.07 -26.11 -2.68
N THR A 65 -4.01 -25.87 -3.59
CA THR A 65 -3.94 -24.78 -4.57
C THR A 65 -4.14 -23.43 -3.89
N GLN A 66 -3.08 -22.63 -3.82
CA GLN A 66 -3.14 -21.26 -3.29
C GLN A 66 -3.79 -20.28 -4.28
N PRO A 67 -4.52 -19.25 -3.82
CA PRO A 67 -5.09 -18.23 -4.68
C PRO A 67 -3.99 -17.34 -5.31
N PRO A 68 -4.30 -16.59 -6.37
CA PRO A 68 -3.36 -15.62 -6.96
C PRO A 68 -2.84 -14.61 -5.94
N ALA A 69 -1.52 -14.40 -5.92
CA ALA A 69 -0.89 -13.48 -4.99
C ALA A 69 -1.33 -12.02 -5.22
N ARG A 70 -1.60 -11.28 -4.13
CA ARG A 70 -1.91 -9.84 -4.19
C ARG A 70 -0.70 -9.03 -4.68
N TYR A 71 -0.96 -7.95 -5.40
CA TYR A 71 0.10 -7.09 -5.92
C TYR A 71 0.92 -6.42 -4.80
N THR A 72 2.23 -6.55 -4.86
CA THR A 72 3.19 -5.59 -4.27
C THR A 72 3.37 -4.39 -5.20
N GLU A 73 3.92 -3.27 -4.73
CA GLU A 73 4.20 -2.10 -5.57
C GLU A 73 4.99 -2.46 -6.85
N ALA A 74 6.06 -3.25 -6.73
CA ALA A 74 6.87 -3.67 -7.88
C ALA A 74 6.08 -4.54 -8.89
N SER A 75 5.26 -5.47 -8.41
CA SER A 75 4.41 -6.29 -9.30
C SER A 75 3.29 -5.48 -9.97
N LEU A 76 2.79 -4.44 -9.29
CA LEU A 76 1.80 -3.51 -9.86
C LEU A 76 2.43 -2.64 -10.95
N VAL A 77 3.65 -2.13 -10.75
CA VAL A 77 4.40 -1.43 -11.81
C VAL A 77 4.62 -2.35 -13.02
N LYS A 78 5.05 -3.58 -12.80
CA LYS A 78 5.25 -4.59 -13.85
C LYS A 78 3.96 -4.92 -14.62
N MET A 79 2.80 -4.89 -13.95
CA MET A 79 1.50 -5.09 -14.58
C MET A 79 1.05 -3.85 -15.38
N LEU A 80 1.20 -2.64 -14.81
CA LEU A 80 0.92 -1.37 -15.49
C LEU A 80 1.76 -1.22 -16.77
N GLU A 81 3.06 -1.52 -16.69
CA GLU A 81 3.97 -1.54 -17.85
C GLU A 81 3.54 -2.56 -18.91
N LYS A 82 3.18 -3.79 -18.49
CA LYS A 82 2.69 -4.86 -19.39
C LYS A 82 1.44 -4.46 -20.16
N GLU A 83 0.47 -3.83 -19.50
CA GLU A 83 -0.75 -3.33 -20.16
C GLU A 83 -0.50 -2.03 -20.96
N GLY A 84 0.62 -1.34 -20.71
CA GLY A 84 0.98 -0.07 -21.36
C GLY A 84 0.34 1.17 -20.71
N ILE A 85 -0.12 1.04 -19.47
CA ILE A 85 -0.81 2.08 -18.69
C ILE A 85 0.22 2.84 -17.86
N GLY A 86 0.32 4.16 -18.05
CA GLY A 86 1.31 4.97 -17.37
C GLY A 86 2.71 4.83 -17.96
N ARG A 87 3.65 5.57 -17.40
CA ARG A 87 5.02 5.74 -17.89
C ARG A 87 5.99 5.80 -16.70
N PRO A 88 7.32 5.71 -16.90
CA PRO A 88 8.30 5.81 -15.81
C PRO A 88 8.17 7.05 -14.92
N SER A 89 7.60 8.15 -15.44
CA SER A 89 7.29 9.39 -14.72
C SER A 89 6.01 9.32 -13.87
N THR A 90 5.10 8.37 -14.11
CA THR A 90 3.78 8.29 -13.46
C THR A 90 3.59 7.09 -12.54
N TYR A 91 4.28 5.96 -12.73
CA TYR A 91 4.11 4.75 -11.90
C TYR A 91 4.09 5.02 -10.38
N ALA A 92 5.10 5.71 -9.85
CA ALA A 92 5.19 6.04 -8.43
C ALA A 92 4.12 7.05 -7.96
N SER A 93 3.65 7.93 -8.85
CA SER A 93 2.61 8.91 -8.50
C SER A 93 1.19 8.34 -8.60
N ILE A 94 0.97 7.32 -9.44
CA ILE A 94 -0.25 6.49 -9.47
C ILE A 94 -0.38 5.74 -8.14
N ILE A 95 0.61 4.93 -7.78
CA ILE A 95 0.61 4.14 -6.53
C ILE A 95 0.47 5.06 -5.30
N GLY A 96 1.29 6.12 -5.23
CA GLY A 96 1.19 7.12 -4.16
C GLY A 96 -0.16 7.84 -4.10
N THR A 97 -0.88 7.97 -5.21
CA THR A 97 -2.24 8.55 -5.24
C THR A 97 -3.30 7.57 -4.79
N LEU A 98 -3.22 6.29 -5.18
CA LEU A 98 -4.14 5.23 -4.72
C LEU A 98 -4.12 5.09 -3.19
N VAL A 99 -2.92 5.06 -2.59
CA VAL A 99 -2.76 5.01 -1.13
C VAL A 99 -3.20 6.32 -0.47
N LYS A 100 -2.78 7.48 -1.00
CA LYS A 100 -3.14 8.80 -0.45
C LYS A 100 -4.65 9.10 -0.48
N ARG A 101 -5.39 8.52 -1.43
CA ARG A 101 -6.86 8.64 -1.53
C ARG A 101 -7.62 7.51 -0.83
N ASN A 102 -6.93 6.59 -0.15
CA ASN A 102 -7.50 5.44 0.57
C ASN A 102 -8.29 4.48 -0.35
N TYR A 103 -7.87 4.33 -1.62
CA TYR A 103 -8.38 3.27 -2.50
C TYR A 103 -7.65 1.94 -2.22
N ALA A 104 -6.37 2.00 -1.90
CA ALA A 104 -5.60 0.85 -1.43
C ALA A 104 -4.89 1.18 -0.10
N GLN A 105 -4.72 0.16 0.74
CA GLN A 105 -3.83 0.20 1.91
C GLN A 105 -2.62 -0.70 1.65
N LEU A 106 -1.45 -0.30 2.14
CA LEU A 106 -0.24 -1.12 2.09
C LEU A 106 -0.11 -1.91 3.40
N ASN A 107 -0.22 -3.24 3.33
CA ASN A 107 -0.05 -4.15 4.46
C ASN A 107 1.04 -5.18 4.11
N ASN A 108 2.09 -5.27 4.93
CA ASN A 108 3.25 -6.15 4.71
C ASN A 108 3.78 -6.11 3.25
N ASN A 109 3.95 -4.90 2.71
CA ASN A 109 4.39 -4.62 1.33
C ASN A 109 3.42 -5.07 0.20
N THR A 110 2.24 -5.58 0.53
CA THR A 110 1.14 -5.89 -0.40
C THR A 110 0.09 -4.78 -0.42
N MET A 111 -0.49 -4.51 -1.59
CA MET A 111 -1.58 -3.56 -1.80
C MET A 111 -2.91 -4.28 -1.64
N ILE A 112 -3.75 -3.82 -0.71
CA ILE A 112 -5.09 -4.36 -0.47
C ILE A 112 -6.13 -3.28 -0.79
N PRO A 113 -7.12 -3.53 -1.66
CA PRO A 113 -8.18 -2.57 -1.96
C PRO A 113 -9.09 -2.32 -0.74
N THR A 114 -9.67 -1.13 -0.65
CA THR A 114 -10.66 -0.79 0.40
C THR A 114 -12.09 -0.87 -0.14
N PHE A 115 -13.10 -0.88 0.75
CA PHE A 115 -14.51 -0.73 0.35
C PHE A 115 -14.78 0.52 -0.51
N LEU A 116 -14.00 1.59 -0.32
CA LEU A 116 -14.09 2.80 -1.15
C LEU A 116 -13.59 2.55 -2.59
N ALA A 117 -12.58 1.68 -2.78
CA ALA A 117 -12.20 1.25 -4.13
C ALA A 117 -13.29 0.40 -4.78
N PHE A 118 -13.84 -0.60 -4.07
CA PHE A 118 -14.94 -1.42 -4.63
C PHE A 118 -16.13 -0.56 -5.08
N ALA A 119 -16.59 0.39 -4.24
CA ALA A 119 -17.70 1.27 -4.60
C ALA A 119 -17.38 2.19 -5.81
N VAL A 120 -16.16 2.75 -5.88
CA VAL A 120 -15.77 3.64 -6.99
C VAL A 120 -15.44 2.88 -8.27
N THR A 121 -14.88 1.67 -8.18
CA THR A 121 -14.62 0.80 -9.33
C THR A 121 -15.95 0.31 -9.92
N GLY A 122 -16.87 -0.23 -9.13
CA GLY A 122 -18.19 -0.66 -9.62
C GLY A 122 -18.98 0.48 -10.28
N LEU A 123 -19.03 1.66 -9.64
CA LEU A 123 -19.64 2.88 -10.23
C LEU A 123 -19.02 3.25 -11.60
N LEU A 124 -17.73 3.02 -11.80
CA LEU A 124 -17.06 3.31 -13.07
C LEU A 124 -17.24 2.19 -14.09
N GLU A 125 -17.30 0.93 -13.67
CA GLU A 125 -17.54 -0.23 -14.54
C GLU A 125 -19.00 -0.26 -15.05
N ASP A 126 -19.98 0.02 -14.19
CA ASP A 126 -21.41 0.05 -14.55
C ASP A 126 -21.76 1.21 -15.50
N TYR A 127 -21.25 2.42 -15.23
CA TYR A 127 -21.68 3.64 -15.93
C TYR A 127 -20.65 4.18 -16.94
N PHE A 128 -19.37 3.83 -16.81
CA PHE A 128 -18.28 4.37 -17.64
C PHE A 128 -17.25 3.30 -18.09
N PRO A 129 -17.66 2.10 -18.56
CA PRO A 129 -16.74 0.99 -18.83
C PRO A 129 -15.63 1.35 -19.84
N ASP A 130 -15.98 2.08 -20.91
CA ASP A 130 -15.04 2.60 -21.92
C ASP A 130 -13.89 3.44 -21.29
N LEU A 131 -14.05 4.02 -20.09
CA LEU A 131 -13.06 4.88 -19.41
C LEU A 131 -12.18 4.15 -18.38
N VAL A 132 -12.56 2.95 -17.95
CA VAL A 132 -11.77 2.10 -17.02
C VAL A 132 -11.14 0.89 -17.71
N ASP A 133 -11.48 0.61 -18.97
CA ASP A 133 -10.81 -0.39 -19.77
C ASP A 133 -9.28 -0.15 -19.84
N PRO A 134 -8.45 -1.16 -19.49
CA PRO A 134 -7.01 -1.14 -19.72
C PRO A 134 -6.62 -0.82 -21.17
N GLY A 135 -7.36 -1.34 -22.16
CA GLY A 135 -7.08 -1.14 -23.58
C GLY A 135 -7.25 0.31 -24.04
N PHE A 136 -8.35 0.95 -23.65
CA PHE A 136 -8.61 2.38 -23.85
C PHE A 136 -7.54 3.24 -23.20
N THR A 137 -7.20 2.94 -21.93
CA THR A 137 -6.19 3.69 -21.18
C THR A 137 -4.80 3.59 -21.83
N ALA A 138 -4.39 2.39 -22.22
CA ALA A 138 -3.14 2.16 -22.93
C ALA A 138 -3.10 2.82 -24.31
N LYS A 139 -4.25 2.89 -25.02
CA LYS A 139 -4.38 3.60 -26.29
C LYS A 139 -4.26 5.12 -26.09
N MET A 140 -4.92 5.69 -25.09
CA MET A 140 -4.79 7.11 -24.73
C MET A 140 -3.32 7.47 -24.46
N GLU A 141 -2.64 6.71 -23.61
CA GLU A 141 -1.23 6.97 -23.27
C GLU A 141 -0.32 6.89 -24.52
N ARG A 142 -0.55 5.94 -25.44
CA ARG A 142 0.19 5.89 -26.72
C ARG A 142 -0.07 7.11 -27.59
N THR A 143 -1.33 7.56 -27.72
CA THR A 143 -1.66 8.76 -28.49
C THR A 143 -1.05 10.04 -27.89
N LEU A 144 -0.82 10.08 -26.57
CA LEU A 144 -0.06 11.17 -25.93
C LEU A 144 1.44 11.12 -26.28
N ASP A 145 2.03 9.93 -26.43
CA ASP A 145 3.41 9.79 -26.95
C ASP A 145 3.48 10.18 -28.45
N ASP A 146 2.50 9.78 -29.28
CA ASP A 146 2.40 10.16 -30.70
C ASP A 146 2.29 11.70 -30.86
N ILE A 147 1.53 12.36 -29.98
CA ILE A 147 1.44 13.83 -29.89
C ILE A 147 2.79 14.45 -29.47
N ALA A 148 3.54 13.81 -28.57
CA ALA A 148 4.84 14.30 -28.13
C ALA A 148 5.94 14.10 -29.20
N ALA A 149 5.83 13.08 -30.05
CA ALA A 149 6.66 12.89 -31.23
C ALA A 149 6.32 13.88 -32.36
N GLY A 150 5.07 14.35 -32.41
CA GLY A 150 4.55 15.25 -33.44
C GLY A 150 3.86 14.53 -34.61
N ASP A 151 3.55 13.24 -34.46
CA ASP A 151 2.85 12.42 -35.45
C ASP A 151 1.31 12.62 -35.41
N VAL A 152 0.78 13.19 -34.31
CA VAL A 152 -0.65 13.45 -34.09
C VAL A 152 -0.88 14.87 -33.56
N ASP A 153 -1.87 15.59 -34.12
CA ASP A 153 -2.29 16.89 -33.60
C ASP A 153 -3.09 16.77 -32.29
N TRP A 154 -2.66 17.49 -31.25
CA TRP A 154 -3.28 17.45 -29.91
C TRP A 154 -4.71 18.02 -29.88
N LEU A 155 -5.02 19.03 -30.70
CA LEU A 155 -6.30 19.74 -30.62
C LEU A 155 -7.47 18.91 -31.18
N PRO A 156 -7.39 18.29 -32.37
CA PRO A 156 -8.38 17.32 -32.84
C PRO A 156 -8.55 16.16 -31.85
N TYR A 157 -7.46 15.64 -31.28
CA TYR A 157 -7.53 14.57 -30.27
C TYR A 157 -8.37 14.99 -29.05
N LEU A 158 -8.09 16.16 -28.45
CA LEU A 158 -8.87 16.66 -27.30
C LEU A 158 -10.32 16.97 -27.67
N GLN A 159 -10.58 17.47 -28.88
CA GLN A 159 -11.95 17.69 -29.37
C GLN A 159 -12.72 16.35 -29.48
N THR A 160 -12.12 15.31 -30.06
CA THR A 160 -12.73 13.98 -30.15
C THR A 160 -12.94 13.35 -28.76
N PHE A 161 -11.92 13.40 -27.89
CA PHE A 161 -11.97 12.83 -26.54
C PHE A 161 -13.01 13.50 -25.63
N PHE A 162 -13.16 14.84 -25.72
CA PHE A 162 -14.05 15.57 -24.81
C PHE A 162 -15.44 15.83 -25.39
N LEU A 163 -15.54 16.26 -26.65
CA LEU A 163 -16.77 16.76 -27.29
C LEU A 163 -17.41 15.78 -28.30
N GLY A 164 -16.77 14.64 -28.60
CA GLY A 164 -17.33 13.66 -29.54
C GLY A 164 -18.62 13.00 -29.03
N ASP A 165 -19.28 12.22 -29.89
CA ASP A 165 -20.52 11.50 -29.53
C ASP A 165 -20.31 10.46 -28.41
N LYS A 166 -19.10 9.88 -28.36
CA LYS A 166 -18.59 9.05 -27.25
C LYS A 166 -17.66 9.82 -26.29
N GLY A 167 -17.56 11.15 -26.42
CA GLY A 167 -16.66 11.98 -25.64
C GLY A 167 -17.07 12.13 -24.17
N LEU A 168 -16.10 12.45 -23.32
CA LEU A 168 -16.25 12.49 -21.86
C LEU A 168 -17.41 13.38 -21.38
N ASP A 169 -17.60 14.57 -21.96
CA ASP A 169 -18.69 15.48 -21.61
C ASP A 169 -20.06 14.89 -21.99
N THR A 170 -20.14 14.24 -23.16
CA THR A 170 -21.35 13.55 -23.65
C THR A 170 -21.72 12.38 -22.76
N GLN A 171 -20.75 11.51 -22.42
CA GLN A 171 -20.97 10.39 -21.50
C GLN A 171 -21.46 10.86 -20.12
N ILE A 172 -20.79 11.86 -19.51
CA ILE A 172 -21.16 12.40 -18.20
C ILE A 172 -22.59 12.97 -18.24
N LYS A 173 -22.96 13.68 -19.30
CA LYS A 173 -24.32 14.24 -19.45
C LYS A 173 -25.41 13.16 -19.55
N GLN A 174 -25.13 12.05 -20.21
CA GLN A 174 -26.07 10.93 -20.37
C GLN A 174 -26.19 10.07 -19.10
N GLN A 175 -25.06 9.77 -18.45
CA GLN A 175 -25.03 8.83 -17.32
C GLN A 175 -25.38 9.48 -15.97
N LYS A 176 -25.08 10.77 -15.78
CA LYS A 176 -25.31 11.46 -14.48
C LYS A 176 -26.77 11.47 -14.02
N THR A 177 -27.73 11.35 -14.93
CA THR A 177 -29.17 11.24 -14.60
C THR A 177 -29.63 9.81 -14.29
N GLN A 178 -28.77 8.81 -14.51
CA GLN A 178 -29.04 7.37 -14.31
C GLN A 178 -28.33 6.80 -13.08
N ILE A 179 -27.31 7.50 -12.55
CA ILE A 179 -26.59 7.12 -11.33
C ILE A 179 -27.48 7.30 -10.10
N ASP A 180 -27.92 6.20 -9.49
CA ASP A 180 -28.54 6.19 -8.17
C ASP A 180 -27.44 6.35 -7.09
N PRO A 181 -27.44 7.44 -6.29
CA PRO A 181 -26.44 7.64 -5.25
C PRO A 181 -26.43 6.57 -4.16
N ASP A 182 -27.54 5.84 -3.94
CA ASP A 182 -27.65 4.78 -2.94
C ASP A 182 -27.12 3.43 -3.46
N GLN A 183 -27.22 3.17 -4.76
CA GLN A 183 -26.56 2.02 -5.41
C GLN A 183 -25.06 2.29 -5.57
N ALA A 184 -24.68 3.44 -6.10
CA ALA A 184 -23.29 3.86 -6.34
C ALA A 184 -22.39 3.93 -5.08
N ARG A 185 -22.98 3.87 -3.89
CA ARG A 185 -22.26 3.81 -2.60
C ARG A 185 -22.43 2.47 -1.87
N THR A 186 -23.11 1.50 -2.46
CA THR A 186 -23.30 0.16 -1.92
C THR A 186 -22.33 -0.81 -2.61
N VAL A 187 -21.72 -1.69 -1.83
CA VAL A 187 -20.86 -2.80 -2.24
C VAL A 187 -21.52 -4.08 -1.76
N MET A 188 -21.70 -5.02 -2.66
CA MET A 188 -22.01 -6.41 -2.33
C MET A 188 -20.70 -7.21 -2.41
N LEU A 189 -20.48 -8.12 -1.46
CA LEU A 189 -19.34 -9.05 -1.49
C LEU A 189 -19.88 -10.47 -1.71
N GLU A 190 -19.15 -11.28 -2.48
CA GLU A 190 -19.48 -12.68 -2.68
C GLU A 190 -19.46 -13.41 -1.32
N GLY A 191 -20.55 -14.11 -0.99
CA GLY A 191 -20.70 -14.82 0.28
C GLY A 191 -21.26 -14.00 1.46
N LEU A 192 -21.62 -12.72 1.27
CA LEU A 192 -22.32 -11.91 2.29
C LEU A 192 -23.71 -11.46 1.80
N ASP A 193 -24.75 -11.78 2.57
CA ASP A 193 -26.14 -11.36 2.30
C ASP A 193 -26.43 -9.89 2.70
N VAL A 194 -25.41 -9.11 3.07
CA VAL A 194 -25.56 -7.79 3.72
C VAL A 194 -24.94 -6.66 2.88
N PRO A 195 -25.71 -5.61 2.54
CA PRO A 195 -25.18 -4.47 1.79
C PRO A 195 -24.21 -3.64 2.63
N ILE A 196 -22.98 -3.47 2.13
CA ILE A 196 -21.95 -2.62 2.73
C ILE A 196 -22.02 -1.25 2.06
N ARG A 197 -22.16 -0.19 2.84
CA ARG A 197 -22.35 1.18 2.33
C ARG A 197 -21.19 2.08 2.71
N VAL A 198 -20.70 2.87 1.74
CA VAL A 198 -19.62 3.83 1.92
C VAL A 198 -20.20 5.22 2.19
N GLY A 199 -19.80 5.82 3.32
CA GLY A 199 -20.19 7.17 3.70
C GLY A 199 -19.00 8.06 4.04
N MET A 200 -19.26 9.34 4.38
CA MET A 200 -18.21 10.31 4.75
C MET A 200 -17.34 9.86 5.95
N TYR A 201 -17.87 8.95 6.78
CA TYR A 201 -17.20 8.41 7.95
C TYR A 201 -16.54 7.03 7.72
N GLY A 202 -16.52 6.50 6.49
CA GLY A 202 -16.00 5.18 6.17
C GLY A 202 -17.10 4.22 5.71
N ALA A 203 -16.77 2.92 5.64
CA ALA A 203 -17.74 1.87 5.35
C ALA A 203 -18.60 1.54 6.58
N TYR A 204 -19.86 1.16 6.36
CA TYR A 204 -20.79 0.68 7.38
C TYR A 204 -21.73 -0.35 6.76
N LEU A 205 -22.15 -1.34 7.55
CA LEU A 205 -23.20 -2.28 7.15
C LEU A 205 -24.58 -1.75 7.57
N GLU A 206 -25.61 -2.06 6.80
CA GLU A 206 -27.01 -1.68 7.07
C GLU A 206 -27.89 -2.93 6.99
N VAL A 207 -28.36 -3.42 8.14
CA VAL A 207 -29.15 -4.65 8.27
C VAL A 207 -30.50 -4.36 8.89
N GLU A 208 -31.54 -5.03 8.38
CA GLU A 208 -32.89 -4.96 8.92
C GLU A 208 -33.15 -6.20 9.80
N ARG A 209 -33.25 -6.00 11.11
CA ARG A 209 -33.73 -7.01 12.07
C ARG A 209 -34.98 -6.46 12.76
N ASP A 210 -36.01 -7.30 12.90
CA ASP A 210 -37.25 -6.98 13.62
C ASP A 210 -37.92 -5.66 13.17
N GLY A 211 -37.80 -5.33 11.88
CA GLY A 211 -38.29 -4.09 11.27
C GLY A 211 -37.45 -2.83 11.58
N GLN A 212 -36.30 -2.97 12.25
CA GLN A 212 -35.40 -1.88 12.60
C GLN A 212 -34.10 -1.94 11.78
N LYS A 213 -33.68 -0.78 11.25
CA LYS A 213 -32.47 -0.64 10.42
C LYS A 213 -31.24 -0.36 11.29
N VAL A 214 -30.56 -1.44 11.69
CA VAL A 214 -29.31 -1.40 12.43
C VAL A 214 -28.17 -0.96 11.51
N LYS A 215 -27.39 0.03 11.94
CA LYS A 215 -26.20 0.50 11.21
C LYS A 215 -24.96 0.39 12.09
N ALA A 216 -23.99 -0.42 11.65
CA ALA A 216 -22.72 -0.62 12.33
C ALA A 216 -21.55 -0.21 11.43
N SER A 217 -20.64 0.62 11.95
CA SER A 217 -19.48 1.10 11.21
C SER A 217 -18.40 0.02 11.13
N ILE A 218 -17.87 -0.23 9.93
CA ILE A 218 -16.76 -1.18 9.74
C ILE A 218 -15.44 -0.47 10.08
N PRO A 219 -14.61 -1.03 10.97
CA PRO A 219 -13.29 -0.49 11.29
C PRO A 219 -12.35 -0.37 10.08
N GLU A 220 -11.57 0.71 9.98
CA GLU A 220 -10.64 0.97 8.85
C GLU A 220 -9.55 -0.11 8.61
N LYS A 221 -9.35 -1.01 9.58
CA LYS A 221 -8.40 -2.13 9.49
C LYS A 221 -9.00 -3.39 8.85
N LEU A 222 -10.32 -3.56 8.89
CA LEU A 222 -10.99 -4.66 8.21
C LEU A 222 -11.05 -4.32 6.72
N THR A 223 -10.48 -5.17 5.88
CA THR A 223 -10.51 -5.01 4.42
C THR A 223 -11.64 -5.86 3.83
N PRO A 224 -12.07 -5.60 2.58
CA PRO A 224 -13.11 -6.41 1.91
C PRO A 224 -12.76 -7.90 1.79
N ALA A 225 -11.49 -8.28 1.95
CA ALA A 225 -11.04 -9.67 1.90
C ALA A 225 -10.84 -10.32 3.28
N ASP A 226 -10.99 -9.55 4.37
CA ASP A 226 -10.93 -10.02 5.75
C ASP A 226 -12.29 -9.81 6.46
N PHE A 227 -13.36 -9.56 5.70
CA PHE A 227 -14.69 -9.20 6.19
C PHE A 227 -15.71 -10.25 5.78
N ASP A 228 -16.09 -11.09 6.73
CA ASP A 228 -16.97 -12.25 6.56
C ASP A 228 -18.29 -12.11 7.36
N GLN A 229 -19.13 -13.15 7.28
CA GLN A 229 -20.41 -13.20 7.98
C GLN A 229 -20.29 -13.25 9.51
N GLU A 230 -19.16 -13.71 10.07
CA GLU A 230 -18.91 -13.68 11.52
C GLU A 230 -18.60 -12.25 11.98
N GLN A 231 -17.76 -11.51 11.24
CA GLN A 231 -17.50 -10.09 11.49
C GLN A 231 -18.78 -9.24 11.36
N VAL A 232 -19.66 -9.58 10.41
CA VAL A 232 -20.99 -8.97 10.28
C VAL A 232 -21.82 -9.18 11.56
N GLU A 233 -21.95 -10.43 12.04
CA GLU A 233 -22.75 -10.71 13.24
C GLU A 233 -22.15 -10.08 14.50
N VAL A 234 -20.82 -10.08 14.67
CA VAL A 234 -20.13 -9.41 15.78
C VAL A 234 -20.42 -7.91 15.79
N LEU A 235 -20.35 -7.23 14.65
CA LEU A 235 -20.64 -5.79 14.55
C LEU A 235 -22.13 -5.46 14.76
N ILE A 236 -23.05 -6.34 14.34
CA ILE A 236 -24.49 -6.20 14.62
C ILE A 236 -24.76 -6.41 16.11
N ARG A 237 -24.20 -7.48 16.70
CA ARG A 237 -24.36 -7.84 18.11
C ARG A 237 -23.85 -6.75 19.03
N GLN A 238 -22.62 -6.25 18.84
CA GLN A 238 -22.07 -5.11 19.57
C GLN A 238 -22.90 -3.81 19.39
N LYS A 239 -23.72 -3.73 18.33
CA LYS A 239 -24.61 -2.58 18.10
C LYS A 239 -25.99 -2.74 18.73
N LEU A 240 -26.46 -3.98 18.95
CA LEU A 240 -27.73 -4.32 19.58
C LEU A 240 -27.63 -4.45 21.12
N GLU A 241 -26.58 -5.10 21.63
CA GLU A 241 -26.33 -5.27 23.07
C GLU A 241 -25.99 -3.93 23.76
N GLY A 242 -25.62 -2.91 22.98
CA GLY A 242 -25.30 -1.58 23.46
C GLY A 242 -23.85 -1.45 23.96
N PRO A 243 -23.49 -0.28 24.52
CA PRO A 243 -22.15 -0.04 25.02
C PRO A 243 -21.87 -0.85 26.28
N ARG A 244 -20.99 -1.86 26.20
CA ARG A 244 -20.56 -2.66 27.35
C ARG A 244 -19.90 -1.77 28.41
N VAL A 245 -20.44 -1.74 29.63
CA VAL A 245 -19.82 -1.05 30.77
C VAL A 245 -18.63 -1.88 31.27
N VAL A 246 -17.45 -1.27 31.34
CA VAL A 246 -16.21 -1.89 31.88
C VAL A 246 -16.13 -1.71 33.40
N GLY A 247 -16.69 -0.62 33.91
CA GLY A 247 -16.77 -0.29 35.33
C GLY A 247 -17.03 1.20 35.55
N ILE A 248 -16.83 1.67 36.78
CA ILE A 248 -16.96 3.09 37.16
C ILE A 248 -15.55 3.66 37.37
N HIS A 249 -15.26 4.82 36.78
CA HIS A 249 -13.96 5.48 36.86
C HIS A 249 -13.73 6.10 38.24
N SER A 250 -12.73 5.58 38.97
CA SER A 250 -12.47 5.83 40.39
C SER A 250 -12.46 7.32 40.79
N LYS A 251 -11.96 8.19 39.91
CA LYS A 251 -11.79 9.64 40.20
C LYS A 251 -12.95 10.53 39.77
N THR A 252 -13.81 10.09 38.85
CA THR A 252 -14.94 10.93 38.35
C THR A 252 -16.30 10.33 38.67
N GLN A 253 -16.35 9.07 39.11
CA GLN A 253 -17.58 8.32 39.38
C GLN A 253 -18.50 8.17 38.15
N GLU A 254 -17.96 8.40 36.95
CA GLU A 254 -18.65 8.18 35.68
C GLU A 254 -18.42 6.73 35.18
N PRO A 255 -19.42 6.12 34.51
CA PRO A 255 -19.24 4.82 33.86
C PRO A 255 -18.24 4.90 32.70
N ILE A 256 -17.44 3.85 32.54
CA ILE A 256 -16.58 3.65 31.37
C ILE A 256 -17.24 2.64 30.44
N TYR A 257 -17.49 3.08 29.21
CA TYR A 257 -18.07 2.27 28.15
C TYR A 257 -17.02 1.79 27.17
N ALA A 258 -17.09 0.52 26.78
CA ALA A 258 -16.39 -0.05 25.64
C ALA A 258 -17.29 0.04 24.38
N LEU A 259 -16.73 0.55 23.29
CA LEU A 259 -17.43 0.88 22.05
C LEU A 259 -16.59 0.54 20.82
N THR A 260 -17.24 0.08 19.75
CA THR A 260 -16.59 -0.13 18.43
C THR A 260 -16.91 1.04 17.49
N GLY A 261 -15.91 1.49 16.72
CA GLY A 261 -16.08 2.56 15.74
C GLY A 261 -15.06 2.53 14.61
N ARG A 262 -15.09 3.57 13.76
CA ARG A 262 -14.26 3.71 12.54
C ARG A 262 -12.78 3.35 12.76
N PHE A 263 -12.18 3.81 13.86
CA PHE A 263 -10.75 3.61 14.15
C PHE A 263 -10.46 2.33 14.95
N GLY A 264 -11.41 1.40 15.03
CA GLY A 264 -11.37 0.22 15.89
C GLY A 264 -12.06 0.44 17.25
N PRO A 265 -11.87 -0.49 18.20
CA PRO A 265 -12.45 -0.39 19.53
C PRO A 265 -11.84 0.73 20.37
N TYR A 266 -12.68 1.39 21.17
CA TYR A 266 -12.33 2.49 22.04
C TYR A 266 -13.15 2.51 23.32
N LEU A 267 -12.57 3.12 24.35
CA LEU A 267 -13.21 3.42 25.61
C LEU A 267 -13.77 4.85 25.58
N GLN A 268 -14.89 5.06 26.26
CA GLN A 268 -15.52 6.36 26.49
C GLN A 268 -15.85 6.53 27.97
N LEU A 269 -15.43 7.64 28.56
CA LEU A 269 -15.78 8.04 29.91
C LEU A 269 -17.06 8.88 29.90
N GLY A 270 -18.11 8.40 30.57
CA GLY A 270 -19.42 9.03 30.61
C GLY A 270 -20.22 8.90 29.31
N GLU A 271 -21.50 9.28 29.37
CA GLU A 271 -22.37 9.32 28.19
C GLU A 271 -22.23 10.63 27.41
N LYS A 272 -22.57 10.59 26.12
CA LYS A 272 -22.53 11.76 25.25
C LYS A 272 -23.85 12.54 25.33
N THR A 273 -23.97 13.37 26.35
CA THR A 273 -25.16 14.21 26.58
C THR A 273 -25.11 15.53 25.79
N GLU A 274 -26.18 16.33 25.87
CA GLU A 274 -26.20 17.72 25.38
C GLU A 274 -25.23 18.63 26.17
N GLU A 275 -24.86 18.27 27.39
CA GLU A 275 -23.86 19.02 28.17
C GLU A 275 -22.46 18.52 27.82
N ASN A 276 -22.24 17.21 27.90
CA ASN A 276 -20.99 16.56 27.54
C ASN A 276 -20.98 16.12 26.06
N LYS A 277 -20.97 17.09 25.13
CA LYS A 277 -21.01 16.80 23.67
C LYS A 277 -19.75 16.08 23.15
N LYS A 278 -18.68 15.95 23.96
CA LYS A 278 -17.39 15.33 23.65
C LYS A 278 -16.80 14.61 24.88
N PRO A 279 -17.36 13.46 25.30
CA PRO A 279 -16.83 12.67 26.41
C PRO A 279 -15.38 12.24 26.15
N LYS A 280 -14.60 12.04 27.22
CA LYS A 280 -13.19 11.64 27.11
C LYS A 280 -13.11 10.24 26.52
N THR A 281 -12.30 10.05 25.48
CA THR A 281 -12.20 8.78 24.75
C THR A 281 -10.75 8.32 24.60
N ALA A 282 -10.55 7.00 24.62
CA ALA A 282 -9.25 6.37 24.41
C ALA A 282 -9.41 5.08 23.60
N SER A 283 -8.93 5.06 22.35
CA SER A 283 -8.81 3.82 21.55
C SER A 283 -7.99 2.77 22.31
N LEU A 284 -8.30 1.49 22.14
CA LEU A 284 -7.50 0.39 22.69
C LEU A 284 -6.09 0.36 22.07
N MET A 285 -5.17 -0.41 22.68
CA MET A 285 -3.84 -0.68 22.09
C MET A 285 -3.89 -1.92 21.20
N SER A 286 -2.95 -2.04 20.26
CA SER A 286 -2.80 -3.25 19.44
C SER A 286 -2.57 -4.47 20.33
N GLY A 287 -3.43 -5.49 20.20
CA GLY A 287 -3.38 -6.70 21.03
C GLY A 287 -4.22 -6.65 22.32
N MET A 288 -4.91 -5.55 22.60
CA MET A 288 -5.99 -5.54 23.60
C MET A 288 -7.32 -5.87 22.92
N ASP A 289 -8.06 -6.83 23.49
CA ASP A 289 -9.44 -7.11 23.12
C ASP A 289 -10.41 -6.12 23.80
N ILE A 290 -11.53 -5.83 23.15
CA ILE A 290 -12.63 -5.07 23.74
C ILE A 290 -13.35 -5.89 24.82
N ASP A 291 -13.39 -7.21 24.70
CA ASP A 291 -14.17 -8.08 25.58
C ASP A 291 -13.39 -8.62 26.80
N THR A 292 -12.06 -8.47 26.83
CA THR A 292 -11.21 -8.88 27.96
C THR A 292 -10.59 -7.71 28.75
N ILE A 293 -10.94 -6.46 28.42
CA ILE A 293 -10.31 -5.28 29.03
C ILE A 293 -10.74 -5.08 30.48
N THR A 294 -9.78 -4.82 31.38
CA THR A 294 -10.04 -4.59 32.81
C THR A 294 -10.28 -3.10 33.10
N LEU A 295 -10.93 -2.82 34.24
CA LEU A 295 -11.14 -1.45 34.71
C LEU A 295 -9.82 -0.68 34.88
N GLU A 296 -8.80 -1.32 35.46
CA GLU A 296 -7.46 -0.71 35.62
C GLU A 296 -6.82 -0.33 34.29
N GLN A 297 -6.88 -1.21 33.29
CA GLN A 297 -6.39 -0.95 31.94
C GLN A 297 -7.17 0.19 31.28
N ALA A 298 -8.49 0.23 31.51
CA ALA A 298 -9.34 1.27 30.97
C ALA A 298 -9.06 2.66 31.57
N GLU A 299 -8.86 2.75 32.88
CA GLU A 299 -8.41 3.98 33.55
C GLU A 299 -7.02 4.41 33.04
N GLN A 300 -6.07 3.49 32.91
CA GLN A 300 -4.72 3.79 32.40
C GLN A 300 -4.75 4.34 30.95
N LEU A 301 -5.60 3.81 30.08
CA LEU A 301 -5.80 4.33 28.73
C LEU A 301 -6.50 5.70 28.72
N LEU A 302 -7.53 5.88 29.55
CA LEU A 302 -8.23 7.15 29.72
C LEU A 302 -7.38 8.22 30.44
N ALA A 303 -6.31 7.84 31.14
CA ALA A 303 -5.34 8.77 31.74
C ALA A 303 -4.40 9.43 30.70
N ILE A 304 -4.31 8.93 29.47
CA ILE A 304 -3.50 9.54 28.39
C ILE A 304 -4.10 10.93 28.03
N PRO A 305 -3.28 11.99 27.88
CA PRO A 305 -1.81 12.06 27.99
C PRO A 305 -1.32 11.98 29.44
N ARG A 306 -0.45 11.01 29.73
CA ARG A 306 0.06 10.75 31.09
C ARG A 306 1.23 11.67 31.39
N LEU A 307 1.13 12.51 32.42
CA LEU A 307 2.27 13.27 32.94
C LEU A 307 3.28 12.30 33.59
N LEU A 308 4.56 12.43 33.25
CA LEU A 308 5.66 11.63 33.81
C LEU A 308 6.46 12.37 34.88
N GLY A 309 6.43 13.71 34.86
CA GLY A 309 7.21 14.60 35.71
C GLY A 309 7.61 15.85 34.94
N GLU A 310 8.56 16.61 35.49
CA GLU A 310 9.19 17.76 34.83
C GLU A 310 10.64 17.43 34.44
N HIS A 311 11.18 18.13 33.44
CA HIS A 311 12.57 17.93 33.01
C HIS A 311 13.54 18.59 34.01
N PRO A 312 14.48 17.86 34.64
CA PRO A 312 15.29 18.41 35.74
C PRO A 312 16.22 19.56 35.31
N GLU A 313 16.85 19.45 34.13
CA GLU A 313 17.77 20.49 33.63
C GLU A 313 17.10 21.65 32.88
N LEU A 314 16.02 21.36 32.13
CA LEU A 314 15.43 22.29 31.17
C LEU A 314 14.09 22.91 31.65
N GLY A 315 13.51 22.37 32.73
CA GLY A 315 12.18 22.72 33.22
C GLY A 315 11.03 22.28 32.29
N GLY A 316 9.81 22.31 32.80
CA GLY A 316 8.58 22.05 32.03
C GLY A 316 8.18 20.56 31.95
N PRO A 317 6.88 20.28 31.76
CA PRO A 317 6.31 18.94 31.90
C PRO A 317 6.63 17.99 30.74
N ILE A 318 6.87 16.73 31.08
CA ILE A 318 7.07 15.61 30.15
C ILE A 318 5.84 14.71 30.19
N TYR A 319 5.21 14.47 29.03
CA TYR A 319 4.04 13.61 28.86
C TYR A 319 4.36 12.37 28.04
N ALA A 320 3.82 11.22 28.41
CA ALA A 320 3.62 10.09 27.51
C ALA A 320 2.30 10.27 26.73
N ARG A 321 2.39 10.22 25.40
CA ARG A 321 1.30 10.52 24.46
C ARG A 321 1.20 9.45 23.36
N ARG A 322 0.08 9.44 22.65
CA ARG A 322 -0.16 8.61 21.46
C ARG A 322 -0.60 9.49 20.29
N GLY A 323 0.02 9.32 19.13
CA GLY A 323 -0.30 10.06 17.91
C GLY A 323 -0.34 9.16 16.68
N ARG A 324 -0.48 9.76 15.49
CA ARG A 324 -0.54 9.02 14.21
C ARG A 324 0.72 8.17 13.94
N GLY A 325 1.88 8.59 14.44
CA GLY A 325 3.14 7.85 14.36
C GLY A 325 3.32 6.79 15.47
N GLY A 326 2.25 6.47 16.22
CA GLY A 326 2.31 5.56 17.36
C GLY A 326 2.61 6.28 18.70
N PRO A 327 3.17 5.55 19.68
CA PRO A 327 3.46 6.07 21.02
C PRO A 327 4.71 6.97 21.06
N TYR A 328 4.66 8.04 21.86
CA TYR A 328 5.77 8.99 21.99
C TYR A 328 5.82 9.69 23.36
N VAL A 329 7.01 10.13 23.77
CA VAL A 329 7.19 11.10 24.85
C VAL A 329 7.29 12.51 24.29
N ALA A 330 6.78 13.47 25.05
CA ALA A 330 6.61 14.87 24.66
C ALA A 330 7.00 15.79 25.82
N HIS A 331 8.12 16.49 25.68
CA HIS A 331 8.54 17.53 26.62
C HIS A 331 8.03 18.89 26.14
N VAL A 332 7.18 19.53 26.92
CA VAL A 332 6.53 20.81 26.58
C VAL A 332 7.27 21.94 27.29
N ARG A 333 7.91 22.83 26.52
CA ARG A 333 8.66 24.00 27.05
C ARG A 333 7.89 25.31 26.94
N GLY A 334 6.79 25.32 26.20
CA GLY A 334 5.88 26.45 26.01
C GLY A 334 4.68 26.04 25.15
N GLU A 335 3.80 26.99 24.83
CA GLU A 335 2.56 26.71 24.06
C GLU A 335 2.83 26.19 22.63
N ASP A 336 3.97 26.59 22.02
CA ASP A 336 4.39 26.20 20.66
C ASP A 336 5.71 25.35 20.60
N ASP A 337 6.41 25.09 21.71
CA ASP A 337 7.67 24.29 21.72
C ASP A 337 7.48 22.92 22.42
N GLU A 338 7.28 21.88 21.59
CA GLU A 338 7.17 20.49 22.03
C GLU A 338 8.31 19.62 21.45
N GLU A 339 9.17 19.13 22.33
CA GLU A 339 10.25 18.18 22.03
C GLU A 339 9.71 16.76 22.10
N THR A 340 9.44 16.15 20.93
CA THR A 340 8.83 14.81 20.83
C THR A 340 9.82 13.71 20.43
N ARG A 341 9.63 12.50 20.94
CA ARG A 341 10.38 11.27 20.58
C ARG A 341 9.48 10.04 20.63
N SER A 342 9.47 9.24 19.57
CA SER A 342 8.80 7.94 19.57
C SER A 342 9.38 6.99 20.61
N LEU A 343 8.51 6.22 21.26
CA LEU A 343 8.89 5.06 22.07
C LEU A 343 9.44 3.93 21.16
N LYS A 344 10.35 3.09 21.67
CA LYS A 344 10.81 1.87 20.97
C LYS A 344 9.79 0.74 21.14
N LYS A 345 9.99 -0.38 20.44
CA LYS A 345 9.11 -1.56 20.51
C LYS A 345 9.02 -2.17 21.92
N GLU A 346 10.07 -1.99 22.74
CA GLU A 346 10.13 -2.43 24.14
C GLU A 346 9.42 -1.48 25.12
N ASP A 347 9.25 -0.19 24.77
CA ASP A 347 8.74 0.83 25.68
C ASP A 347 7.20 0.98 25.55
N ASN A 348 6.46 0.87 26.65
CA ASN A 348 4.99 1.02 26.66
C ASN A 348 4.57 2.38 27.27
N VAL A 349 3.62 3.07 26.63
CA VAL A 349 3.04 4.36 27.09
C VAL A 349 2.53 4.30 28.52
N LEU A 350 1.95 3.16 28.92
CA LEU A 350 1.32 2.99 30.22
C LEU A 350 2.35 2.80 31.35
N THR A 351 3.58 2.35 31.04
CA THR A 351 4.61 2.03 32.03
C THR A 351 5.82 2.98 31.99
N VAL A 352 6.16 3.58 30.84
CA VAL A 352 7.40 4.36 30.63
C VAL A 352 7.64 5.42 31.71
N GLY A 353 8.77 5.30 32.42
CA GLY A 353 9.18 6.21 33.49
C GLY A 353 9.83 7.50 33.00
N LEU A 354 10.03 8.45 33.93
CA LEU A 354 10.66 9.74 33.65
C LEU A 354 12.09 9.60 33.12
N GLU A 355 12.91 8.75 33.75
CA GLU A 355 14.30 8.47 33.37
C GLU A 355 14.40 8.03 31.90
N ARG A 356 13.60 7.03 31.50
CA ARG A 356 13.54 6.55 30.12
C ARG A 356 13.02 7.60 29.14
N ALA A 357 12.13 8.49 29.58
CA ALA A 357 11.71 9.61 28.75
C ALA A 357 12.88 10.60 28.52
N LEU A 358 13.68 10.89 29.55
CA LEU A 358 14.87 11.73 29.45
C LEU A 358 15.94 11.11 28.54
N GLU A 359 16.21 9.80 28.65
CA GLU A 359 17.09 9.07 27.72
C GLU A 359 16.68 9.29 26.26
N LEU A 360 15.39 9.12 25.95
CA LEU A 360 14.87 9.26 24.60
C LEU A 360 14.95 10.71 24.11
N LEU A 361 14.65 11.69 24.97
CA LEU A 361 14.72 13.12 24.67
C LEU A 361 16.17 13.59 24.40
N ALA A 362 17.14 13.07 25.16
CA ALA A 362 18.56 13.34 24.98
C ALA A 362 19.13 12.86 23.64
N ILE A 363 18.52 11.83 23.02
CA ILE A 363 18.86 11.45 21.63
C ILE A 363 18.51 12.65 20.71
N PRO A 364 19.46 13.23 19.96
CA PRO A 364 19.18 14.41 19.15
C PRO A 364 18.20 14.09 18.02
N LYS A 365 17.29 15.04 17.71
CA LYS A 365 16.36 14.93 16.57
C LYS A 365 17.15 14.64 15.28
N LYS A 366 17.02 13.42 14.72
CA LYS A 366 17.40 13.12 13.33
C LYS A 366 16.53 13.97 12.40
N SER A 367 17.00 15.18 12.10
CA SER A 367 16.19 16.21 11.44
C SER A 367 15.78 15.75 10.06
N ARG A 368 14.46 15.76 9.79
CA ARG A 368 13.90 15.48 8.46
C ARG A 368 14.26 16.57 7.43
N ARG A 369 14.79 17.70 7.92
CA ARG A 369 15.52 18.70 7.14
C ARG A 369 16.89 18.09 6.82
N ARG A 370 17.08 17.58 5.60
CA ARG A 370 18.40 17.11 5.10
C ARG A 370 19.47 18.11 5.53
N LYS A 371 20.58 17.63 6.09
CA LYS A 371 21.77 18.44 6.37
C LYS A 371 22.05 19.27 5.12
N ALA A 372 22.12 20.60 5.25
CA ALA A 372 22.31 21.47 4.09
C ALA A 372 23.55 20.98 3.34
N ALA A 373 23.38 20.65 2.05
CA ALA A 373 24.44 20.03 1.27
C ALA A 373 25.69 20.89 1.37
N THR A 374 26.81 20.29 1.80
CA THR A 374 28.12 20.94 1.76
C THR A 374 28.54 21.07 0.30
N PRO A 375 29.06 22.24 -0.14
CA PRO A 375 29.60 22.36 -1.48
C PRO A 375 30.82 21.45 -1.64
N LEU A 376 30.96 20.86 -2.83
CA LEU A 376 32.17 20.16 -3.26
C LEU A 376 33.30 21.16 -3.54
N ARG A 377 32.94 22.31 -4.13
CA ARG A 377 33.82 23.43 -4.46
C ARG A 377 33.01 24.72 -4.44
N GLU A 378 33.48 25.70 -3.69
CA GLU A 378 32.96 27.07 -3.78
C GLU A 378 33.73 27.81 -4.88
N LEU A 379 33.02 28.49 -5.77
CA LEU A 379 33.62 29.25 -6.89
C LEU A 379 33.90 30.71 -6.51
N GLY A 380 33.30 31.20 -5.42
CA GLY A 380 33.42 32.58 -4.92
C GLY A 380 32.08 33.32 -4.93
N SER A 381 32.13 34.64 -4.75
CA SER A 381 30.95 35.51 -4.82
C SER A 381 30.54 35.83 -6.25
N HIS A 382 29.24 35.72 -6.53
CA HIS A 382 28.63 36.07 -7.80
C HIS A 382 28.77 37.57 -8.11
N PRO A 383 29.20 37.98 -9.32
CA PRO A 383 29.59 39.37 -9.59
C PRO A 383 28.42 40.38 -9.53
N ALA A 384 27.18 39.95 -9.77
CA ALA A 384 26.02 40.85 -9.80
C ALA A 384 25.42 41.18 -8.42
N ASP A 385 25.63 40.33 -7.41
CA ASP A 385 24.89 40.41 -6.14
C ASP A 385 25.61 39.80 -4.91
N GLY A 386 26.91 39.49 -5.05
CA GLY A 386 27.88 39.22 -3.98
C GLY A 386 27.73 37.89 -3.22
N LYS A 387 26.74 37.06 -3.53
CA LYS A 387 26.45 35.82 -2.79
C LYS A 387 27.31 34.65 -3.29
N PRO A 388 27.62 33.66 -2.43
CA PRO A 388 28.46 32.54 -2.82
C PRO A 388 27.78 31.64 -3.87
N VAL A 389 28.54 31.31 -4.91
CA VAL A 389 28.25 30.27 -5.90
C VAL A 389 29.03 29.02 -5.51
N GLY A 390 28.37 27.87 -5.46
CA GLY A 390 29.02 26.60 -5.15
C GLY A 390 28.53 25.47 -6.05
N ILE A 391 29.40 24.50 -6.28
CA ILE A 391 29.09 23.21 -6.91
C ILE A 391 28.72 22.22 -5.79
N TYR A 392 27.63 21.49 -5.96
CA TYR A 392 27.11 20.53 -4.99
C TYR A 392 26.82 19.20 -5.68
N ASP A 393 26.89 18.11 -4.90
CA ASP A 393 26.46 16.79 -5.35
C ASP A 393 24.94 16.62 -5.27
N GLY A 394 24.36 15.81 -6.16
CA GLY A 394 22.93 15.62 -6.29
C GLY A 394 22.53 14.33 -7.01
N PRO A 395 21.28 13.87 -6.86
CA PRO A 395 20.80 12.59 -7.41
C PRO A 395 20.70 12.55 -8.95
N TYR A 396 21.06 13.65 -9.63
CA TYR A 396 21.10 13.80 -11.08
C TYR A 396 22.46 14.34 -11.54
N GLY A 397 23.52 14.07 -10.77
CA GLY A 397 24.86 14.59 -10.99
C GLY A 397 25.14 15.95 -10.35
N HIS A 398 26.34 16.46 -10.60
CA HIS A 398 26.85 17.73 -10.08
C HIS A 398 25.99 18.91 -10.54
N TYR A 399 25.71 19.85 -9.63
CA TYR A 399 24.99 21.08 -9.97
C TYR A 399 25.61 22.32 -9.32
N ILE A 400 25.67 23.39 -10.11
CA ILE A 400 25.98 24.75 -9.68
C ILE A 400 24.74 25.29 -8.97
N LYS A 401 24.91 25.89 -7.80
CA LYS A 401 23.82 26.56 -7.07
C LYS A 401 24.24 27.94 -6.60
N HIS A 402 23.36 28.90 -6.85
CA HIS A 402 23.46 30.27 -6.41
C HIS A 402 22.13 30.70 -5.78
N GLY A 403 22.14 30.93 -4.46
CA GLY A 403 20.94 31.26 -3.68
C GLY A 403 19.83 30.20 -3.75
N LYS A 404 18.85 30.41 -4.63
CA LYS A 404 17.70 29.51 -4.90
C LYS A 404 17.75 28.85 -6.29
N THR A 405 18.66 29.28 -7.17
CA THR A 405 18.76 28.78 -8.54
C THR A 405 19.80 27.66 -8.60
N ASN A 406 19.42 26.52 -9.16
CA ASN A 406 20.30 25.36 -9.36
C ASN A 406 20.36 25.01 -10.87
N VAL A 407 21.55 24.79 -11.41
CA VAL A 407 21.81 24.39 -12.80
C VAL A 407 22.73 23.17 -12.78
N SER A 408 22.40 22.12 -13.53
CA SER A 408 23.30 20.97 -13.69
C SER A 408 24.58 21.40 -14.40
N VAL A 409 25.71 20.80 -14.05
CA VAL A 409 26.95 20.91 -14.83
C VAL A 409 26.73 20.20 -16.18
N PRO A 410 27.22 20.74 -17.33
CA PRO A 410 27.05 20.11 -18.63
C PRO A 410 27.66 18.71 -18.73
N GLU A 411 27.07 17.84 -19.56
CA GLU A 411 27.57 16.48 -19.79
C GLU A 411 28.95 16.51 -20.48
N GLY A 412 30.00 16.19 -19.72
CA GLY A 412 31.39 16.17 -20.17
C GLY A 412 32.33 17.05 -19.35
N GLU A 413 31.81 17.98 -18.55
CA GLU A 413 32.60 18.82 -17.64
C GLU A 413 32.81 18.18 -16.26
N THR A 414 33.93 18.50 -15.62
CA THR A 414 34.26 18.04 -14.25
C THR A 414 34.10 19.18 -13.24
N VAL A 415 33.99 18.85 -11.95
CA VAL A 415 33.92 19.83 -10.85
C VAL A 415 35.13 20.78 -10.84
N GLU A 416 36.24 20.38 -11.45
CA GLU A 416 37.46 21.17 -11.53
C GLU A 416 37.51 22.12 -12.74
N SER A 417 36.89 21.75 -13.87
CA SER A 417 36.88 22.56 -15.10
C SER A 417 35.89 23.73 -15.08
N VAL A 418 34.83 23.66 -14.27
CA VAL A 418 33.82 24.72 -14.17
C VAL A 418 34.43 26.01 -13.61
N THR A 419 34.44 27.06 -14.43
CA THR A 419 34.87 28.42 -14.06
C THR A 419 33.69 29.25 -13.51
N MET A 420 33.99 30.40 -12.88
CA MET A 420 32.94 31.34 -12.44
C MET A 420 32.17 31.91 -13.63
N GLU A 421 32.83 32.18 -14.76
CA GLU A 421 32.21 32.79 -15.94
C GLU A 421 31.14 31.87 -16.54
N MET A 422 31.48 30.59 -16.75
CA MET A 422 30.53 29.57 -17.20
C MET A 422 29.40 29.35 -16.18
N ALA A 423 29.70 29.43 -14.88
CA ALA A 423 28.70 29.33 -13.83
C ALA A 423 27.68 30.49 -13.89
N VAL A 424 28.12 31.72 -14.15
CA VAL A 424 27.24 32.90 -14.32
C VAL A 424 26.38 32.73 -15.57
N GLU A 425 26.96 32.40 -16.72
CA GLU A 425 26.21 32.23 -17.99
C GLU A 425 25.10 31.17 -17.84
N LEU A 426 25.42 30.00 -17.28
CA LEU A 426 24.46 28.92 -17.01
C LEU A 426 23.37 29.33 -16.01
N LEU A 427 23.69 30.17 -15.02
CA LEU A 427 22.74 30.70 -14.04
C LEU A 427 21.80 31.75 -14.65
N GLU A 428 22.31 32.67 -15.47
CA GLU A 428 21.52 33.71 -16.13
C GLU A 428 20.59 33.14 -17.20
N ALA A 429 21.10 32.20 -18.03
CA ALA A 429 20.30 31.46 -19.01
C ALA A 429 19.10 30.73 -18.39
N LYS A 430 19.22 30.29 -17.13
CA LYS A 430 18.13 29.65 -16.36
C LYS A 430 17.27 30.62 -15.54
N ALA A 431 17.76 31.83 -15.25
CA ALA A 431 17.03 32.83 -14.48
C ALA A 431 15.94 33.53 -15.31
N GLY A 432 16.26 33.89 -16.55
CA GLY A 432 15.34 34.57 -17.48
C GLY A 432 14.96 36.02 -17.09
N PRO A 433 14.22 36.73 -17.95
CA PRO A 433 13.89 38.15 -17.73
C PRO A 433 12.92 38.33 -16.56
N VAL A 434 13.41 38.95 -15.48
CA VAL A 434 12.70 39.05 -14.19
C VAL A 434 11.50 40.00 -14.27
N LYS A 435 10.27 39.44 -14.23
CA LYS A 435 9.08 40.21 -13.83
C LYS A 435 9.03 40.34 -12.31
N SER A 436 9.21 41.56 -11.82
CA SER A 436 9.21 41.89 -10.39
C SER A 436 7.84 41.65 -9.74
N LYS A 437 7.71 40.56 -8.98
CA LYS A 437 6.58 40.38 -8.04
C LYS A 437 6.87 41.09 -6.73
N ALA A 438 6.02 42.06 -6.40
CA ALA A 438 6.10 42.85 -5.17
C ALA A 438 5.94 41.99 -3.90
N LYS A 439 6.47 42.51 -2.80
CA LYS A 439 6.64 41.86 -1.50
C LYS A 439 5.30 41.68 -0.76
N GLY A 440 4.69 40.49 -0.87
CA GLY A 440 3.47 40.15 -0.15
C GLY A 440 3.71 39.96 1.35
N THR A 441 3.20 40.89 2.17
CA THR A 441 3.23 40.83 3.64
C THR A 441 2.07 40.00 4.22
N GLY A 442 2.09 39.77 5.54
CA GLY A 442 1.26 38.77 6.22
C GLY A 442 -0.26 38.95 6.07
N LYS A 443 -0.96 37.83 5.97
CA LYS A 443 -2.42 37.76 5.78
C LYS A 443 -3.17 38.05 7.09
N ALA A 444 -3.42 39.33 7.35
CA ALA A 444 -4.23 39.76 8.50
C ALA A 444 -5.69 39.26 8.39
N LYS A 445 -6.23 38.80 9.52
CA LYS A 445 -7.61 38.33 9.69
C LYS A 445 -8.58 39.52 9.70
N LYS A 446 -9.54 39.58 8.76
CA LYS A 446 -10.69 40.49 8.88
C LYS A 446 -12.00 39.82 8.42
N THR A 447 -13.09 40.26 9.06
CA THR A 447 -14.41 39.64 9.07
C THR A 447 -15.29 40.04 7.88
N THR A 448 -16.25 39.18 7.56
CA THR A 448 -17.34 39.45 6.62
C THR A 448 -18.37 40.42 7.18
N LYS A 449 -18.74 41.44 6.41
CA LYS A 449 -20.09 42.06 6.48
C LYS A 449 -20.49 42.57 5.09
N ALA A 450 -21.80 42.61 4.83
CA ALA A 450 -22.41 43.06 3.57
C ALA A 450 -22.12 44.56 3.29
N LYS A 451 -22.39 45.16 2.12
CA LYS A 451 -23.63 45.11 1.29
C LYS A 451 -23.39 45.90 -0.02
N SER A 452 -24.26 45.76 -1.04
CA SER A 452 -24.68 46.77 -2.07
C SER A 452 -23.62 47.74 -2.70
N SER A 453 -23.59 48.03 -4.01
CA SER A 453 -24.56 47.79 -5.10
C SER A 453 -23.99 48.23 -6.48
N ALA A 454 -24.75 47.98 -7.56
CA ALA A 454 -25.12 48.91 -8.66
C ALA A 454 -24.29 50.20 -8.89
N THR A 455 -24.02 50.71 -10.11
CA THR A 455 -24.47 50.34 -11.49
C THR A 455 -23.79 51.25 -12.53
N LYS A 456 -23.77 50.87 -13.83
CA LYS A 456 -23.38 51.70 -15.02
C LYS A 456 -21.88 52.10 -15.12
N SER A 457 -21.30 52.41 -16.29
CA SER A 457 -21.70 52.13 -17.69
C SER A 457 -20.57 52.36 -18.73
N SER A 458 -20.84 51.91 -19.96
CA SER A 458 -20.61 52.65 -21.23
C SER A 458 -19.19 53.01 -21.71
N THR A 459 -18.77 52.33 -22.79
CA THR A 459 -18.24 52.90 -24.06
C THR A 459 -16.90 53.69 -24.06
N THR A 460 -16.09 53.77 -25.13
CA THR A 460 -16.24 53.36 -26.55
C THR A 460 -14.86 53.22 -27.22
N LYS A 461 -14.82 52.52 -28.38
CA LYS A 461 -13.87 52.73 -29.51
C LYS A 461 -12.36 52.46 -29.25
N SER A 462 -11.49 52.39 -30.27
CA SER A 462 -11.54 51.66 -31.57
C SER A 462 -10.22 51.87 -32.33
N SER A 463 -9.50 50.80 -32.71
CA SER A 463 -8.51 50.89 -33.81
C SER A 463 -8.10 49.52 -34.38
N THR A 464 -8.62 49.27 -35.58
CA THR A 464 -8.13 48.35 -36.61
C THR A 464 -6.63 48.52 -36.90
N ALA A 465 -5.87 47.42 -37.13
CA ALA A 465 -4.90 47.34 -38.24
C ALA A 465 -4.30 45.93 -38.51
N LYS A 466 -4.22 45.63 -39.81
CA LYS A 466 -3.47 44.59 -40.55
C LYS A 466 -2.10 44.18 -39.93
N SER A 467 -1.75 42.90 -39.83
CA SER A 467 -1.48 41.90 -40.90
C SER A 467 -0.15 42.08 -41.65
N LYS A 468 0.70 41.04 -41.62
CA LYS A 468 1.45 40.54 -42.80
C LYS A 468 1.93 39.10 -42.63
N THR A 469 1.96 38.37 -43.74
CA THR A 469 2.43 36.98 -43.89
C THR A 469 3.86 36.92 -44.44
N THR A 470 4.61 35.85 -44.14
CA THR A 470 5.38 34.99 -45.07
C THR A 470 6.33 34.03 -44.30
N LYS A 471 6.96 32.98 -44.85
CA LYS A 471 6.50 31.83 -45.68
C LYS A 471 7.73 30.97 -46.05
N SER A 472 7.80 29.72 -45.57
CA SER A 472 8.52 28.55 -46.13
C SER A 472 10.03 28.64 -46.49
N LYS A 473 10.82 27.67 -45.99
CA LYS A 473 11.57 26.73 -46.88
C LYS A 473 12.02 25.44 -46.17
N THR A 474 12.25 24.40 -46.96
CA THR A 474 12.66 23.03 -46.58
C THR A 474 14.07 22.69 -47.10
N THR A 475 14.74 21.66 -46.55
CA THR A 475 15.21 20.46 -47.32
C THR A 475 15.98 19.38 -46.51
N LYS A 476 15.57 18.13 -46.72
CA LYS A 476 16.35 16.86 -46.89
C LYS A 476 17.45 16.42 -45.89
N SER A 477 17.11 15.38 -45.11
CA SER A 477 17.56 13.97 -45.26
C SER A 477 19.01 13.62 -45.67
N LYS A 478 19.65 12.74 -44.87
CA LYS A 478 20.37 11.55 -45.39
C LYS A 478 20.56 10.43 -44.34
N THR A 479 20.50 9.18 -44.78
CA THR A 479 20.87 7.96 -44.04
C THR A 479 22.16 7.35 -44.61
N THR A 480 22.95 6.58 -43.82
CA THR A 480 23.42 5.20 -44.14
C THR A 480 24.39 4.59 -43.12
N LYS A 481 24.07 3.36 -42.67
CA LYS A 481 24.92 2.17 -42.43
C LYS A 481 26.42 2.28 -42.04
N SER A 482 26.72 1.71 -40.87
CA SER A 482 27.61 0.55 -40.63
C SER A 482 29.06 0.52 -41.17
N LYS A 483 30.01 0.28 -40.26
CA LYS A 483 30.95 -0.86 -40.40
C LYS A 483 31.55 -1.33 -39.06
N THR A 484 31.83 -2.64 -38.99
CA THR A 484 32.55 -3.31 -37.91
C THR A 484 34.03 -3.48 -38.23
N THR A 485 34.88 -3.51 -37.19
CA THR A 485 36.24 -4.08 -37.26
C THR A 485 36.57 -4.83 -35.96
N LYS A 486 37.24 -5.97 -36.10
CA LYS A 486 37.71 -6.85 -35.02
C LYS A 486 39.25 -6.81 -34.96
N SER A 487 39.79 -7.36 -33.86
CA SER A 487 41.08 -8.10 -33.78
C SER A 487 42.32 -7.38 -33.24
N LYS A 488 42.70 -7.72 -31.99
CA LYS A 488 43.98 -8.34 -31.54
C LYS A 488 44.02 -8.27 -30.01
N THR A 489 43.89 -9.33 -29.21
CA THR A 489 44.83 -10.46 -28.96
C THR A 489 46.32 -10.10 -28.80
N THR A 490 46.75 -10.01 -27.54
CA THR A 490 48.11 -10.35 -27.06
C THR A 490 47.99 -11.29 -25.84
N LYS A 491 49.09 -11.84 -25.34
CA LYS A 491 49.11 -13.18 -24.71
C LYS A 491 49.99 -13.25 -23.44
N ALA A 492 49.43 -13.84 -22.38
CA ALA A 492 50.07 -14.54 -21.25
C ALA A 492 51.15 -13.85 -20.39
N LYS A 493 51.02 -14.05 -19.07
CA LYS A 493 52.12 -14.56 -18.23
C LYS A 493 51.56 -15.52 -17.17
N ALA A 494 52.39 -16.38 -16.60
CA ALA A 494 51.99 -17.47 -15.71
C ALA A 494 52.96 -17.63 -14.52
N GLY A 495 52.53 -18.38 -13.49
CA GLY A 495 53.27 -18.66 -12.26
C GLY A 495 52.55 -18.15 -11.01
N THR A 496 52.57 -18.83 -9.85
CA THR A 496 53.17 -20.15 -9.53
C THR A 496 52.42 -20.78 -8.35
N THR A 497 52.51 -22.10 -8.18
CA THR A 497 51.79 -22.89 -7.16
C THR A 497 52.53 -23.04 -5.82
N LYS A 498 51.78 -22.96 -4.71
CA LYS A 498 51.99 -23.63 -3.41
C LYS A 498 50.72 -23.42 -2.57
N ALA A 499 50.28 -24.24 -1.61
CA ALA A 499 50.39 -25.68 -1.31
C ALA A 499 49.84 -25.85 0.12
N SER A 500 48.77 -26.63 0.30
CA SER A 500 48.31 -27.32 1.52
C SER A 500 48.52 -26.70 2.92
N ALA A 501 47.40 -26.50 3.64
CA ALA A 501 47.32 -26.75 5.09
C ALA A 501 45.89 -27.16 5.50
N THR A 502 45.66 -28.45 5.77
CA THR A 502 44.37 -28.97 6.24
C THR A 502 44.22 -28.80 7.75
N LYS A 503 43.03 -28.44 8.24
CA LYS A 503 42.63 -28.75 9.62
C LYS A 503 41.13 -28.96 9.78
N SER A 504 40.72 -30.23 9.75
CA SER A 504 39.40 -30.69 10.18
C SER A 504 39.36 -30.85 11.70
N SER A 505 38.27 -30.43 12.35
CA SER A 505 37.85 -30.91 13.66
C SER A 505 36.53 -31.67 13.51
N THR A 506 36.41 -32.81 14.19
CA THR A 506 35.32 -33.77 13.99
C THR A 506 34.82 -34.24 15.35
N LYS A 507 33.57 -34.74 15.38
CA LYS A 507 32.90 -35.51 16.46
C LYS A 507 32.31 -34.70 17.63
N THR A 508 31.32 -35.19 18.40
CA THR A 508 30.21 -36.20 18.25
C THR A 508 29.41 -36.13 19.57
N SER A 509 28.22 -36.76 19.65
CA SER A 509 27.55 -37.26 20.89
C SER A 509 26.97 -36.20 21.86
N THR A 510 25.95 -36.46 22.69
CA THR A 510 25.11 -37.68 22.92
C THR A 510 23.71 -37.30 23.46
N LYS A 511 22.73 -38.21 23.35
CA LYS A 511 21.61 -38.29 24.31
C LYS A 511 22.09 -38.98 25.59
N THR A 512 21.75 -38.45 26.77
CA THR A 512 21.53 -39.27 27.98
C THR A 512 20.48 -38.63 28.88
N SER A 513 19.60 -39.43 29.46
CA SER A 513 18.65 -39.06 30.51
C SER A 513 19.07 -39.67 31.84
N ALA A 514 18.95 -38.94 32.96
CA ALA A 514 19.12 -39.51 34.30
C ALA A 514 18.20 -38.80 35.31
N SER A 515 17.70 -39.55 36.28
CA SER A 515 16.73 -39.13 37.30
C SER A 515 17.39 -38.71 38.62
N LYS A 516 16.69 -37.88 39.41
CA LYS A 516 16.70 -38.02 40.88
C LYS A 516 15.30 -37.77 41.44
N ALA A 517 14.97 -38.40 42.56
CA ALA A 517 13.68 -38.33 43.24
C ALA A 517 13.87 -38.17 44.76
N GLU A 518 12.93 -37.52 45.41
CA GLU A 518 12.66 -37.39 46.86
C GLU A 518 11.46 -36.42 47.00
N SER A 519 10.61 -36.39 48.03
CA SER A 519 9.78 -37.43 48.68
C SER A 519 8.77 -36.72 49.63
N SER A 520 7.78 -37.43 50.21
CA SER A 520 6.82 -36.94 51.22
C SER A 520 5.72 -35.95 50.69
N THR A 521 4.48 -35.85 51.22
CA THR A 521 3.74 -36.58 52.28
C THR A 521 2.24 -36.78 51.95
N ALA A 522 1.77 -38.02 52.13
CA ALA A 522 0.58 -38.46 52.92
C ALA A 522 -0.87 -37.91 52.71
N THR A 523 -1.80 -38.89 52.68
CA THR A 523 -3.20 -38.86 53.17
C THR A 523 -4.29 -38.17 52.32
N GLY A 524 -5.37 -38.92 52.02
CA GLY A 524 -6.63 -38.40 51.45
C GLY A 524 -7.47 -39.50 50.79
N ASP A 525 -8.33 -40.17 51.55
CA ASP A 525 -9.25 -41.20 51.05
C ASP A 525 -10.61 -40.61 50.63
N ASN A 526 -11.15 -41.11 49.52
CA ASN A 526 -12.57 -41.33 49.18
C ASN A 526 -12.69 -41.60 47.67
N GLY A 527 -13.27 -42.74 47.28
CA GLY A 527 -13.67 -43.02 45.91
C GLY A 527 -15.20 -43.01 45.74
N LEU A 528 -15.68 -42.78 44.52
CA LEU A 528 -17.00 -43.21 44.05
C LEU A 528 -17.04 -43.22 42.51
N GLU A 529 -18.03 -43.91 41.95
CA GLU A 529 -17.98 -44.49 40.60
C GLU A 529 -18.28 -43.52 39.44
N ALA A 530 -17.66 -43.80 38.30
CA ALA A 530 -18.26 -43.56 36.98
C ALA A 530 -17.74 -44.64 36.00
N VAL A 531 -18.65 -45.41 35.40
CA VAL A 531 -18.31 -46.54 34.50
C VAL A 531 -18.72 -46.20 33.07
N GLU A 532 -17.77 -45.76 32.25
CA GLU A 532 -18.01 -45.68 30.80
C GLU A 532 -17.86 -47.06 30.14
N SER A 533 -18.73 -47.37 29.18
CA SER A 533 -18.69 -48.64 28.46
C SER A 533 -19.10 -48.52 27.00
N THR A 534 -18.08 -48.59 26.15
CA THR A 534 -18.10 -49.15 24.79
C THR A 534 -19.15 -48.64 23.79
N SER A 535 -18.63 -47.86 22.84
CA SER A 535 -19.13 -47.80 21.47
C SER A 535 -19.36 -49.18 20.84
N LYS A 536 -20.35 -49.32 19.93
CA LYS A 536 -20.18 -49.91 18.57
C LYS A 536 -21.45 -50.07 17.71
N ILE A 537 -21.21 -49.94 16.39
CA ILE A 537 -21.72 -50.77 15.27
C ILE A 537 -23.05 -50.46 14.53
N ALA A 538 -22.85 -50.21 13.23
CA ALA A 538 -23.62 -50.57 12.02
C ALA A 538 -24.94 -49.88 11.64
N ALA A 539 -25.06 -49.75 10.31
CA ALA A 539 -26.29 -49.45 9.58
C ALA A 539 -26.94 -50.75 9.06
N THR A 540 -28.21 -50.68 8.64
CA THR A 540 -28.78 -51.60 7.65
C THR A 540 -29.96 -50.93 6.90
N LYS A 541 -30.61 -51.65 5.98
CA LYS A 541 -31.37 -51.07 4.85
C LYS A 541 -32.75 -51.75 4.67
N ALA A 542 -33.69 -51.02 4.07
CA ALA A 542 -34.74 -51.49 3.12
C ALA A 542 -36.26 -51.56 3.52
N VAL A 543 -37.07 -50.78 2.77
CA VAL A 543 -38.20 -51.21 1.89
C VAL A 543 -39.54 -51.73 2.48
N LYS A 544 -40.61 -50.90 2.40
CA LYS A 544 -41.95 -51.10 1.74
C LYS A 544 -42.94 -49.99 2.19
N ALA A 545 -43.89 -49.38 1.45
CA ALA A 545 -44.41 -49.38 0.06
C ALA A 545 -45.90 -49.80 -0.11
N LYS A 546 -46.81 -48.82 -0.35
CA LYS A 546 -48.06 -48.82 -1.18
C LYS A 546 -48.71 -47.40 -1.11
N ALA A 547 -49.07 -46.74 -2.22
CA ALA A 547 -50.28 -46.86 -3.07
C ALA A 547 -51.55 -46.27 -2.41
N THR A 548 -52.48 -45.54 -3.06
CA THR A 548 -53.10 -45.69 -4.41
C THR A 548 -53.58 -44.34 -5.03
N LYS A 549 -53.48 -44.06 -6.35
CA LYS A 549 -54.53 -44.09 -7.43
C LYS A 549 -55.59 -42.95 -7.35
N SER A 550 -56.09 -42.24 -8.40
CA SER A 550 -56.09 -42.25 -9.90
C SER A 550 -56.15 -40.78 -10.42
N GLY A 551 -55.85 -40.35 -11.65
CA GLY A 551 -56.24 -40.80 -13.02
C GLY A 551 -57.54 -40.09 -13.49
N SER A 552 -57.79 -39.62 -14.72
CA SER A 552 -57.05 -39.46 -16.02
C SER A 552 -57.78 -38.33 -16.85
N LYS A 553 -57.73 -38.06 -18.18
CA LYS A 553 -57.31 -38.74 -19.44
C LYS A 553 -57.33 -37.74 -20.65
N SER A 554 -56.80 -38.13 -21.82
CA SER A 554 -57.02 -37.54 -23.19
C SER A 554 -56.40 -36.17 -23.54
N GLY A 555 -56.15 -35.80 -24.82
CA GLY A 555 -56.16 -36.60 -26.06
C GLY A 555 -56.11 -35.78 -27.39
N SER A 556 -55.57 -36.38 -28.47
CA SER A 556 -55.36 -35.85 -29.86
C SER A 556 -54.26 -34.76 -30.01
N LYS A 557 -53.40 -34.63 -31.06
CA LYS A 557 -53.07 -35.33 -32.35
C LYS A 557 -53.40 -34.53 -33.63
N THR A 558 -52.49 -34.60 -34.63
CA THR A 558 -52.50 -34.03 -36.02
C THR A 558 -52.02 -32.56 -36.18
N SER A 559 -51.44 -32.10 -37.31
CA SER A 559 -50.57 -32.76 -38.33
C SER A 559 -50.01 -31.77 -39.39
N ARG A 560 -48.75 -31.96 -39.86
CA ARG A 560 -48.16 -31.39 -41.11
C ARG A 560 -48.07 -29.83 -41.14
N ALA A 561 -47.34 -29.17 -42.06
CA ALA A 561 -46.61 -29.63 -43.26
C ALA A 561 -45.20 -28.98 -43.40
N SER A 562 -44.47 -29.36 -44.44
CA SER A 562 -43.10 -28.92 -44.79
C SER A 562 -43.06 -28.05 -46.06
N THR A 563 -42.11 -27.11 -46.15
CA THR A 563 -41.65 -26.58 -47.45
C THR A 563 -40.19 -26.11 -47.42
N SER A 564 -39.48 -26.24 -48.54
CA SER A 564 -38.08 -25.80 -48.71
C SER A 564 -37.77 -25.38 -50.16
N ALA A 565 -37.44 -24.10 -50.38
CA ALA A 565 -36.76 -23.53 -51.56
C ALA A 565 -36.26 -22.12 -51.14
N LYS A 566 -35.08 -21.58 -51.47
CA LYS A 566 -34.10 -21.72 -52.58
C LYS A 566 -34.37 -20.75 -53.76
N ALA A 567 -33.36 -19.91 -54.04
CA ALA A 567 -33.30 -18.80 -55.02
C ALA A 567 -34.25 -17.62 -54.68
N SER A 568 -33.82 -16.36 -54.79
CA SER A 568 -32.68 -15.81 -55.56
C SER A 568 -31.71 -14.98 -54.71
#